data_AF-A0A553HLE5-F1
#
_entry.id   AF-A0A553HLE5-F1
#
_cell.length_a   1.000
_cell.length_b   1.000
_cell.length_c   1.000
_cell.angle_alpha   90.00
_cell.angle_beta   90.00
_cell.angle_gamma   90.00
#
_symmetry.space_group_name_H-M   'P 1'
#
loop_
_entity.id
_entity.type
_entity.pdbx_description
1 polymer ?
#
loop_
_entity_poly.entity_id
_entity_poly.type
_entity_poly.pdbx_seq_one_letter_code
_entity_poly.pdbx_strand_id
1 'polypeptide(L)'
;MSLSDHPRAYGTAAIAIAFVAGVLMTLGFKDLYPDLEGRYQQKRNWARRYRRVSTSNPSGSANAVRRRRSSFLWGGPVALEDRETDQEALLHLRSEGIVSGIEGCIGGTPLIEIHSLSEATGRTILAKAEFLNGAGNSPKDRVALRMIEVAEAEGLLVPGRGDTIYEGTVGSTGISIAALARAKGYRAHICMPDDQSLEKSDLLHHLGATVERVPVAPIASPEHFVNLARRRAAEHTASKEDGSRGYFADQFENPVNYQAHQAATGPEIVAQTDGRIDAFVAGAGTGGTIAGVARHLKDDAKIPGVRVVLADPQGSGLYNKIRHGVMYSATEKEGTRRRQQVDSIVEGVGINRVTENFEAGRDLIDDAVKVTDEQACKMARWLVEHDGIFVGSSSAVNCVAAVVAAMKLPENSRVVTILCDSGTRHLSKLWKKIGEMGLEDEPKPDDLFTLLAIEKPKFGQHLKPPGFDPVRNAGDEKLSRRAEATRERCDYISLKFHEGPPNSYRRLPTEK
;
A
#
# COMPACT_ATOMS: atom_id res chain seq x y z
N MET A 1 -53.40 -17.86 22.14
CA MET A 1 -53.45 -19.18 21.48
C MET A 1 -52.05 -19.74 21.46
N SER A 2 -51.82 -20.83 22.19
CA SER A 2 -50.51 -21.45 22.34
C SER A 2 -50.20 -22.32 21.12
N LEU A 3 -49.00 -22.23 20.57
CA LEU A 3 -48.52 -22.99 19.40
C LEU A 3 -48.38 -24.51 19.65
N SER A 4 -48.94 -25.03 20.74
CA SER A 4 -48.89 -26.44 21.14
C SER A 4 -50.04 -27.30 20.58
N ASP A 5 -51.08 -26.69 20.02
CA ASP A 5 -52.30 -27.41 19.58
C ASP A 5 -52.24 -27.95 18.13
N HIS A 6 -51.12 -27.75 17.40
CA HIS A 6 -50.97 -28.20 16.01
C HIS A 6 -49.62 -28.91 15.75
N PRO A 7 -49.49 -30.21 16.12
CA PRO A 7 -48.23 -30.96 16.00
C PRO A 7 -47.71 -31.07 14.56
N ARG A 8 -48.60 -31.02 13.55
CA ARG A 8 -48.20 -31.04 12.13
C ARG A 8 -47.58 -29.72 11.66
N ALA A 9 -48.00 -28.58 12.21
CA ALA A 9 -47.44 -27.26 11.86
C ALA A 9 -46.09 -27.02 12.56
N TYR A 10 -45.91 -27.59 13.76
CA TYR A 10 -44.65 -27.53 14.50
C TYR A 10 -43.55 -28.34 13.80
N GLY A 11 -43.89 -29.54 13.30
CA GLY A 11 -42.96 -30.38 12.56
C GLY A 11 -42.43 -29.74 11.27
N THR A 12 -43.31 -29.13 10.47
CA THR A 12 -42.91 -28.44 9.24
C THR A 12 -42.12 -27.15 9.50
N ALA A 13 -42.48 -26.37 10.52
CA ALA A 13 -41.72 -25.18 10.90
C ALA A 13 -40.32 -25.54 11.43
N ALA A 14 -40.20 -26.58 12.26
CA ALA A 14 -38.92 -27.04 12.79
C ALA A 14 -37.98 -27.56 11.68
N ILE A 15 -38.51 -28.30 10.72
CA ILE A 15 -37.75 -28.79 9.56
C ILE A 15 -37.29 -27.61 8.68
N ALA A 16 -38.16 -26.63 8.43
CA ALA A 16 -37.80 -25.44 7.65
C ALA A 16 -36.70 -24.61 8.34
N ILE A 17 -36.79 -24.42 9.66
CA ILE A 17 -35.77 -23.71 10.44
C ILE A 17 -34.44 -24.48 10.43
N ALA A 18 -34.47 -25.79 10.62
CA ALA A 18 -33.27 -26.63 10.57
C ALA A 18 -32.61 -26.61 9.18
N PHE A 19 -33.42 -26.62 8.11
CA PHE A 19 -32.91 -26.52 6.74
C PHE A 19 -32.28 -25.16 6.45
N VAL A 20 -32.93 -24.06 6.84
CA VAL A 20 -32.37 -22.70 6.68
C VAL A 20 -31.10 -22.52 7.52
N ALA A 21 -31.08 -23.03 8.76
CA ALA A 21 -29.88 -23.02 9.59
C ALA A 21 -28.74 -23.84 8.98
N GLY A 22 -29.02 -25.01 8.40
CA GLY A 22 -28.04 -25.82 7.68
C GLY A 22 -27.49 -25.13 6.43
N VAL A 23 -28.34 -24.44 5.67
CA VAL A 23 -27.92 -23.64 4.50
C VAL A 23 -27.06 -22.45 4.92
N LEU A 24 -27.46 -21.72 5.97
CA LEU A 24 -26.66 -20.60 6.49
C LEU A 24 -25.33 -21.07 7.09
N MET A 25 -25.32 -22.21 7.77
CA MET A 25 -24.09 -22.79 8.32
C MET A 25 -23.14 -23.23 7.20
N THR A 26 -23.65 -23.89 6.16
CA THR A 26 -22.83 -24.32 5.01
C THR A 26 -22.35 -23.16 4.14
N LEU A 27 -23.14 -22.10 3.96
CA LEU A 27 -22.70 -20.87 3.31
C LEU A 27 -21.65 -20.12 4.15
N GLY A 28 -21.85 -20.01 5.47
CA GLY A 28 -20.88 -19.39 6.37
C GLY A 28 -19.58 -20.18 6.53
N PHE A 29 -19.63 -21.52 6.50
CA PHE A 29 -18.44 -22.36 6.59
C PHE A 29 -17.61 -22.36 5.30
N LYS A 30 -18.25 -22.25 4.14
CA LYS A 30 -17.57 -22.29 2.83
C LYS A 30 -16.69 -21.06 2.60
N ASP A 31 -17.08 -19.91 3.15
CA ASP A 31 -16.33 -18.65 3.01
C ASP A 31 -15.26 -18.47 4.12
N LEU A 32 -15.38 -19.13 5.26
CA LEU A 32 -14.49 -18.94 6.41
C LEU A 32 -13.27 -19.90 6.45
N TYR A 33 -13.40 -21.11 5.90
CA TYR A 33 -12.43 -22.18 6.12
C TYR A 33 -11.15 -22.15 5.26
N PRO A 34 -11.17 -21.77 3.97
CA PRO A 34 -9.94 -21.68 3.17
C PRO A 34 -8.98 -20.60 3.71
N ASP A 35 -9.55 -19.54 4.28
CA ASP A 35 -8.83 -18.34 4.72
C ASP A 35 -8.08 -18.56 6.03
N LEU A 36 -8.63 -19.35 6.96
CA LEU A 36 -8.01 -19.66 8.25
C LEU A 36 -6.83 -20.64 8.13
N GLU A 37 -6.98 -21.69 7.32
CA GLU A 37 -5.94 -22.70 7.09
C GLU A 37 -4.75 -22.09 6.33
N GLY A 38 -5.02 -21.25 5.33
CA GLY A 38 -3.99 -20.49 4.61
C GLY A 38 -3.20 -19.54 5.53
N ARG A 39 -3.91 -18.77 6.37
CA ARG A 39 -3.30 -17.84 7.35
C ARG A 39 -2.41 -18.56 8.36
N TYR A 40 -2.80 -19.75 8.84
CA TYR A 40 -2.01 -20.51 9.82
C TYR A 40 -0.75 -21.14 9.20
N GLN A 41 -0.86 -21.72 8.00
CA GLN A 41 0.26 -22.37 7.32
C GLN A 41 1.29 -21.35 6.79
N GLN A 42 0.84 -20.19 6.28
CA GLN A 42 1.74 -19.14 5.79
C GLN A 42 2.54 -18.47 6.94
N LYS A 43 1.89 -18.18 8.08
CA LYS A 43 2.56 -17.57 9.25
C LYS A 43 3.64 -18.47 9.84
N ARG A 44 3.42 -19.79 9.85
CA ARG A 44 4.36 -20.79 10.41
C ARG A 44 5.56 -21.05 9.50
N ASN A 45 5.36 -21.02 8.18
CA ASN A 45 6.44 -21.20 7.20
C ASN A 45 7.31 -19.93 7.07
N TRP A 46 6.71 -18.74 7.20
CA TRP A 46 7.44 -17.47 7.17
C TRP A 46 8.38 -17.28 8.37
N ALA A 47 7.92 -17.54 9.60
CA ALA A 47 8.76 -17.41 10.81
C ALA A 47 10.00 -18.31 10.79
N ARG A 48 9.94 -19.44 10.05
CA ARG A 48 11.06 -20.37 9.84
C ARG A 48 11.98 -19.94 8.68
N ARG A 49 11.45 -19.33 7.62
CA ARG A 49 12.23 -18.84 6.47
C ARG A 49 12.97 -17.53 6.74
N TYR A 50 12.34 -16.58 7.45
CA TYR A 50 12.98 -15.30 7.80
C TYR A 50 14.24 -15.50 8.65
N ARG A 51 14.18 -16.44 9.60
CA ARG A 51 15.31 -16.80 10.46
C ARG A 51 16.49 -17.42 9.71
N ARG A 52 16.29 -17.89 8.47
CA ARG A 52 17.34 -18.51 7.65
C ARG A 52 18.02 -17.50 6.71
N VAL A 53 17.28 -16.50 6.23
CA VAL A 53 17.82 -15.41 5.38
C VAL A 53 18.56 -14.35 6.22
N SER A 54 18.11 -14.08 7.46
CA SER A 54 18.81 -13.11 8.33
C SER A 54 20.16 -13.60 8.87
N THR A 55 20.46 -14.90 8.75
CA THR A 55 21.68 -15.52 9.32
C THR A 55 22.77 -15.78 8.28
N SER A 56 22.54 -15.51 6.99
CA SER A 56 23.53 -15.74 5.93
C SER A 56 24.06 -14.40 5.40
N ASN A 57 24.91 -13.74 6.19
CA ASN A 57 25.75 -12.65 5.71
C ASN A 57 27.13 -12.77 6.39
N PRO A 58 28.17 -13.33 5.72
CA PRO A 58 29.50 -13.40 6.28
C PRO A 58 30.38 -12.26 5.74
N SER A 59 30.28 -11.08 6.35
CA SER A 59 31.30 -10.04 6.21
C SER A 59 31.23 -9.09 7.41
N GLY A 60 32.12 -9.30 8.37
CA GLY A 60 32.17 -8.49 9.58
C GLY A 60 33.32 -8.89 10.47
N SER A 61 34.44 -8.18 10.30
CA SER A 61 35.71 -8.35 10.99
C SER A 61 35.57 -8.50 12.52
N ALA A 62 36.24 -9.50 13.06
CA ALA A 62 36.34 -9.75 14.49
C ALA A 62 37.12 -8.63 15.19
N ASN A 63 36.47 -7.93 16.13
CA ASN A 63 37.16 -7.20 17.19
C ASN A 63 36.61 -7.64 18.54
N ALA A 64 37.29 -8.62 19.14
CA ALA A 64 37.06 -9.08 20.49
C ALA A 64 37.54 -8.03 21.50
N VAL A 65 36.61 -7.23 22.04
CA VAL A 65 36.90 -6.39 23.20
C VAL A 65 36.82 -7.25 24.46
N ARG A 66 38.00 -7.56 24.99
CA ARG A 66 38.25 -8.33 26.20
C ARG A 66 37.72 -7.57 27.43
N ARG A 67 36.61 -8.01 28.03
CA ARG A 67 36.12 -7.48 29.32
C ARG A 67 37.11 -7.81 30.44
N ARG A 68 37.86 -6.81 30.91
CA ARG A 68 38.56 -6.84 32.20
C ARG A 68 37.57 -6.48 33.31
N ARG A 69 37.49 -7.35 34.33
CA ARG A 69 36.91 -7.03 35.64
C ARG A 69 37.88 -6.10 36.38
N SER A 70 37.37 -5.00 36.92
CA SER A 70 37.96 -4.34 38.09
C SER A 70 36.86 -3.86 39.03
N SER A 71 37.19 -3.97 40.30
CA SER A 71 36.40 -3.90 41.52
C SER A 71 35.99 -2.49 41.95
N PHE A 72 34.79 -2.40 42.53
CA PHE A 72 34.38 -1.63 43.73
C PHE A 72 35.23 -0.42 44.16
N LEU A 73 34.66 0.80 44.07
CA LEU A 73 34.26 1.68 45.20
C LEU A 73 33.93 3.11 44.71
N TRP A 74 32.84 3.68 45.25
CA TRP A 74 32.41 5.09 45.28
C TRP A 74 31.77 5.74 44.04
N GLY A 75 30.54 6.26 44.24
CA GLY A 75 29.80 7.16 43.33
C GLY A 75 29.01 6.43 42.24
N GLY A 76 27.69 6.27 42.41
CA GLY A 76 26.84 5.76 41.33
C GLY A 76 26.92 6.71 40.12
N PRO A 77 27.17 6.21 38.90
CA PRO A 77 27.31 7.07 37.75
C PRO A 77 25.96 7.75 37.48
N VAL A 78 25.98 9.08 37.41
CA VAL A 78 24.93 9.86 36.78
C VAL A 78 24.72 9.25 35.39
N ALA A 79 23.52 8.72 35.15
CA ALA A 79 23.15 8.23 33.83
C ALA A 79 22.98 9.47 32.93
N LEU A 80 24.06 9.80 32.21
CA LEU A 80 23.94 10.62 31.02
C LEU A 80 23.20 9.78 30.00
N GLU A 81 21.93 10.09 29.77
CA GLU A 81 21.23 9.62 28.58
C GLU A 81 21.88 10.31 27.38
N ASP A 82 22.77 9.60 26.69
CA ASP A 82 23.20 9.98 25.35
C ASP A 82 21.97 9.96 24.44
N ARG A 83 21.48 11.16 24.08
CA ARG A 83 20.48 11.34 23.03
C ARG A 83 21.07 11.16 21.62
N GLU A 84 22.32 10.71 21.51
CA GLU A 84 22.96 10.41 20.23
C GLU A 84 22.39 9.14 19.59
N THR A 85 21.90 8.16 20.36
CA THR A 85 21.32 6.92 19.80
C THR A 85 20.05 7.16 18.97
N ASP A 86 19.29 8.21 19.29
CA ASP A 86 18.08 8.57 18.52
C ASP A 86 18.46 9.30 17.22
N GLN A 87 19.61 10.00 17.19
CA GLN A 87 20.16 10.58 15.97
C GLN A 87 20.85 9.55 15.06
N GLU A 88 21.55 8.56 15.63
CA GLU A 88 22.15 7.45 14.85
C GLU A 88 21.07 6.61 14.13
N ALA A 89 19.93 6.36 14.78
CA ALA A 89 18.81 5.63 14.16
C ALA A 89 18.20 6.37 12.94
N LEU A 90 18.21 7.71 12.96
CA LEU A 90 17.71 8.55 11.86
C LEU A 90 18.75 8.72 10.73
N LEU A 91 20.05 8.68 11.05
CA LEU A 91 21.15 8.76 10.07
C LEU A 91 21.27 7.49 9.21
N HIS A 92 20.83 6.33 9.71
CA HIS A 92 20.88 5.05 8.97
C HIS A 92 19.90 4.92 7.78
N LEU A 93 19.06 5.93 7.51
CA LEU A 93 18.09 5.89 6.40
C LEU A 93 18.69 6.27 5.02
N ARG A 94 19.95 6.73 4.98
CA ARG A 94 20.74 6.83 3.75
C ARG A 94 22.00 5.98 3.93
N SER A 95 22.35 5.15 2.96
CA SER A 95 23.61 4.41 3.01
C SER A 95 24.77 5.42 3.06
N GLU A 96 25.40 5.58 4.22
CA GLU A 96 26.56 6.47 4.40
C GLU A 96 27.86 5.91 3.76
N GLY A 97 27.75 5.33 2.56
CA GLY A 97 28.87 4.68 1.91
C GLY A 97 28.58 4.28 0.46
N ILE A 98 29.61 3.69 -0.16
CA ILE A 98 29.52 3.14 -1.52
C ILE A 98 28.67 1.88 -1.47
N VAL A 99 27.52 1.90 -2.15
CA VAL A 99 26.65 0.72 -2.30
C VAL A 99 27.16 -0.20 -3.41
N SER A 100 26.87 -1.50 -3.27
CA SER A 100 27.28 -2.51 -4.27
C SER A 100 26.20 -2.67 -5.34
N GLY A 101 26.60 -2.46 -6.60
CA GLY A 101 25.71 -2.64 -7.76
C GLY A 101 24.55 -1.65 -7.79
N ILE A 102 23.68 -1.80 -8.79
CA ILE A 102 22.48 -0.97 -8.93
C ILE A 102 21.39 -1.39 -7.95
N GLU A 103 21.41 -2.66 -7.53
CA GLU A 103 20.52 -3.21 -6.51
C GLU A 103 20.71 -2.55 -5.14
N GLY A 104 21.92 -2.09 -4.83
CA GLY A 104 22.21 -1.34 -3.60
C GLY A 104 21.56 0.03 -3.55
N CYS A 105 21.06 0.54 -4.69
CA CYS A 105 20.30 1.79 -4.78
C CYS A 105 18.78 1.57 -4.68
N ILE A 106 18.31 0.40 -4.24
CA ILE A 106 16.89 0.08 -4.05
C ILE A 106 16.56 0.15 -2.56
N GLY A 107 15.51 0.91 -2.23
CA GLY A 107 15.16 1.18 -0.84
C GLY A 107 15.79 2.45 -0.28
N GLY A 108 15.48 2.76 0.99
CA GLY A 108 15.95 4.01 1.61
C GLY A 108 15.45 5.27 0.89
N THR A 109 14.33 5.17 0.15
CA THR A 109 13.80 6.29 -0.64
C THR A 109 13.35 7.43 0.27
N PRO A 110 13.47 8.70 -0.15
CA PRO A 110 13.08 9.81 0.71
C PRO A 110 11.56 9.88 0.87
N LEU A 111 11.14 10.33 2.06
CA LEU A 111 9.78 10.76 2.33
C LEU A 111 9.78 12.29 2.22
N ILE A 112 9.04 12.82 1.25
CA ILE A 112 9.00 14.26 0.96
C ILE A 112 7.65 14.84 1.38
N GLU A 113 7.63 16.04 1.94
CA GLU A 113 6.39 16.79 2.10
C GLU A 113 5.98 17.41 0.77
N ILE A 114 4.70 17.32 0.41
CA ILE A 114 4.14 18.05 -0.72
C ILE A 114 3.50 19.31 -0.17
N HIS A 115 4.24 20.43 -0.26
CA HIS A 115 3.86 21.69 0.38
C HIS A 115 2.53 22.20 -0.15
N SER A 116 2.34 22.21 -1.48
CA SER A 116 1.12 22.75 -2.08
C SER A 116 -0.15 22.01 -1.62
N LEU A 117 -0.08 20.68 -1.46
CA LEU A 117 -1.20 19.88 -0.97
C LEU A 117 -1.39 20.04 0.53
N SER A 118 -0.28 20.17 1.27
CA SER A 118 -0.33 20.34 2.72
C SER A 118 -0.97 21.68 3.11
N GLU A 119 -0.58 22.76 2.42
CA GLU A 119 -1.15 24.10 2.56
C GLU A 119 -2.63 24.11 2.18
N ALA A 120 -3.00 23.52 1.05
CA ALA A 120 -4.39 23.47 0.61
C ALA A 120 -5.29 22.75 1.63
N THR A 121 -4.82 21.66 2.21
CA THR A 121 -5.63 20.83 3.11
C THR A 121 -5.56 21.23 4.58
N GLY A 122 -4.53 21.96 5.02
CA GLY A 122 -4.26 22.19 6.45
C GLY A 122 -3.86 20.92 7.21
N ARG A 123 -3.35 19.92 6.49
CA ARG A 123 -2.81 18.63 7.01
C ARG A 123 -1.45 18.42 6.38
N THR A 124 -0.58 17.66 7.02
CA THR A 124 0.72 17.33 6.41
C THR A 124 0.54 16.16 5.44
N ILE A 125 0.79 16.40 4.15
CA ILE A 125 0.78 15.36 3.11
C ILE A 125 2.21 15.02 2.74
N LEU A 126 2.60 13.80 3.10
CA LEU A 126 3.92 13.23 2.84
C LEU A 126 3.84 12.20 1.71
N ALA A 127 4.89 12.08 0.92
CA ALA A 127 4.93 11.19 -0.22
C ALA A 127 6.26 10.44 -0.28
N LYS A 128 6.19 9.11 -0.29
CA LYS A 128 7.36 8.24 -0.41
C LYS A 128 7.80 8.22 -1.87
N ALA A 129 8.98 8.76 -2.17
CA ALA A 129 9.49 8.96 -3.53
C ALA A 129 10.09 7.69 -4.13
N GLU A 130 9.25 6.70 -4.41
CA GLU A 130 9.66 5.41 -4.98
C GLU A 130 10.16 5.51 -6.44
N PHE A 131 9.91 6.63 -7.12
CA PHE A 131 10.53 6.92 -8.41
C PHE A 131 12.05 7.13 -8.31
N LEU A 132 12.61 7.24 -7.11
CA LEU A 132 14.05 7.38 -6.87
C LEU A 132 14.77 6.05 -6.58
N ASN A 133 14.10 4.90 -6.70
CA ASN A 133 14.81 3.61 -6.69
C ASN A 133 15.75 3.51 -7.91
N GLY A 134 16.91 2.86 -7.76
CA GLY A 134 18.00 2.96 -8.73
C GLY A 134 17.85 2.15 -10.03
N ALA A 135 17.07 1.07 -10.07
CA ALA A 135 17.09 0.14 -11.20
C ALA A 135 16.05 0.49 -12.28
N GLY A 136 14.77 0.36 -11.93
CA GLY A 136 13.63 0.68 -12.78
C GLY A 136 12.91 1.96 -12.36
N ASN A 137 13.40 2.67 -11.34
CA ASN A 137 12.86 3.96 -10.90
C ASN A 137 11.37 3.88 -10.54
N SER A 138 11.01 2.82 -9.79
CA SER A 138 9.64 2.61 -9.32
C SER A 138 9.59 1.68 -8.10
N PRO A 139 8.45 1.57 -7.39
CA PRO A 139 8.29 0.61 -6.29
C PRO A 139 8.49 -0.85 -6.70
N LYS A 140 8.42 -1.16 -8.01
CA LYS A 140 8.60 -2.53 -8.52
C LYS A 140 10.06 -2.99 -8.42
N ASP A 141 11.00 -2.07 -8.23
CA ASP A 141 12.42 -2.41 -7.98
C ASP A 141 12.55 -3.25 -6.71
N ARG A 142 11.85 -2.87 -5.65
CA ARG A 142 11.81 -3.61 -4.38
C ARG A 142 11.28 -5.02 -4.56
N VAL A 143 10.20 -5.15 -5.31
CA VAL A 143 9.52 -6.43 -5.56
C VAL A 143 10.41 -7.35 -6.41
N ALA A 144 10.94 -6.83 -7.51
CA ALA A 144 11.80 -7.58 -8.41
C ALA A 144 13.08 -8.04 -7.72
N LEU A 145 13.76 -7.15 -6.97
CA LEU A 145 14.95 -7.51 -6.20
C LEU A 145 14.63 -8.62 -5.20
N ARG A 146 13.55 -8.46 -4.42
CA ARG A 146 13.18 -9.43 -3.40
C ARG A 146 12.82 -10.79 -3.99
N MET A 147 12.12 -10.83 -5.13
CA MET A 147 11.81 -12.08 -5.83
C MET A 147 13.07 -12.80 -6.31
N ILE A 148 14.06 -12.04 -6.84
CA ILE A 148 15.34 -12.62 -7.27
C ILE A 148 16.11 -13.18 -6.08
N GLU A 149 16.25 -12.43 -4.99
CA GLU A 149 16.95 -12.90 -3.78
C GLU A 149 16.32 -14.17 -3.19
N VAL A 150 14.98 -14.24 -3.15
CA VAL A 150 14.27 -15.42 -2.67
C VAL A 150 14.51 -16.61 -3.59
N ALA A 151 14.44 -16.41 -4.91
CA ALA A 151 14.70 -17.45 -5.90
C ALA A 151 16.15 -17.95 -5.86
N GLU A 152 17.12 -17.06 -5.61
CA GLU A 152 18.53 -17.39 -5.37
C GLU A 152 18.70 -18.25 -4.12
N ALA A 153 18.11 -17.82 -2.99
CA ALA A 153 18.16 -18.54 -1.73
C ALA A 153 17.51 -19.94 -1.80
N GLU A 154 16.52 -20.11 -2.69
CA GLU A 154 15.85 -21.38 -2.95
C GLU A 154 16.54 -22.23 -4.04
N GLY A 155 17.61 -21.72 -4.67
CA GLY A 155 18.33 -22.39 -5.76
C GLY A 155 17.54 -22.49 -7.06
N LEU A 156 16.47 -21.72 -7.21
CA LEU A 156 15.69 -21.59 -8.45
C LEU A 156 16.46 -20.78 -9.49
N LEU A 157 17.18 -19.75 -9.03
CA LEU A 157 18.09 -18.94 -9.83
C LEU A 157 19.55 -19.14 -9.36
N VAL A 158 20.47 -19.25 -10.31
CA VAL A 158 21.92 -19.31 -10.08
C VAL A 158 22.63 -18.32 -11.00
N PRO A 159 23.32 -17.29 -10.45
CA PRO A 159 24.01 -16.27 -11.25
C PRO A 159 24.97 -16.90 -12.26
N GLY A 160 24.96 -16.42 -13.51
CA GLY A 160 25.91 -16.84 -14.54
C GLY A 160 25.66 -18.22 -15.16
N ARG A 161 24.70 -19.01 -14.65
CA ARG A 161 24.27 -20.30 -15.27
C ARG A 161 23.57 -20.09 -16.62
N GLY A 162 23.15 -18.86 -16.91
CA GLY A 162 22.33 -18.54 -18.08
C GLY A 162 20.83 -18.57 -17.77
N ASP A 163 20.42 -18.64 -16.50
CA ASP A 163 19.01 -18.61 -16.12
C ASP A 163 18.29 -17.36 -16.64
N THR A 164 17.00 -17.52 -16.93
CA THR A 164 16.14 -16.47 -17.46
C THR A 164 14.94 -16.24 -16.54
N ILE A 165 14.70 -14.97 -16.20
CA ILE A 165 13.52 -14.53 -15.48
C ILE A 165 12.43 -14.18 -16.50
N TYR A 166 11.28 -14.83 -16.37
CA TYR A 166 10.09 -14.64 -17.20
C TYR A 166 9.05 -13.84 -16.44
N GLU A 167 8.43 -12.87 -17.11
CA GLU A 167 7.31 -12.11 -16.54
C GLU A 167 6.33 -11.66 -17.63
N GLY A 168 5.04 -11.75 -17.33
CA GLY A 168 3.99 -11.17 -18.18
C GLY A 168 3.63 -9.77 -17.69
N THR A 169 4.12 -8.72 -18.36
CA THR A 169 3.93 -7.34 -17.90
C THR A 169 4.15 -6.31 -18.99
N VAL A 170 3.47 -5.17 -18.86
CA VAL A 170 3.59 -4.00 -19.75
C VAL A 170 4.15 -2.77 -19.04
N GLY A 171 4.47 -2.92 -17.75
CA GLY A 171 4.74 -1.81 -16.85
C GLY A 171 6.08 -1.92 -16.12
N SER A 172 6.18 -1.18 -15.02
CA SER A 172 7.45 -0.96 -14.29
C SER A 172 8.11 -2.25 -13.81
N THR A 173 7.34 -3.31 -13.52
CA THR A 173 7.90 -4.62 -13.13
C THR A 173 8.82 -5.21 -14.19
N GLY A 174 8.48 -5.08 -15.47
CA GLY A 174 9.32 -5.61 -16.55
C GLY A 174 10.63 -4.85 -16.66
N ILE A 175 10.58 -3.53 -16.45
CA ILE A 175 11.75 -2.65 -16.44
C ILE A 175 12.66 -2.99 -15.25
N SER A 176 12.10 -3.13 -14.05
CA SER A 176 12.84 -3.52 -12.85
C SER A 176 13.51 -4.90 -13.01
N ILE A 177 12.79 -5.88 -13.55
CA ILE A 177 13.34 -7.22 -13.83
C ILE A 177 14.43 -7.15 -14.90
N ALA A 178 14.23 -6.42 -16.00
CA ALA A 178 15.23 -6.30 -17.06
C ALA A 178 16.56 -5.72 -16.53
N ALA A 179 16.49 -4.62 -15.78
CA ALA A 179 17.65 -3.98 -15.19
C ALA A 179 18.37 -4.90 -14.18
N LEU A 180 17.61 -5.48 -13.24
CA LEU A 180 18.18 -6.33 -12.19
C LEU A 180 18.68 -7.68 -12.70
N ALA A 181 18.02 -8.26 -13.70
CA ALA A 181 18.49 -9.48 -14.33
C ALA A 181 19.91 -9.29 -14.86
N ARG A 182 20.16 -8.19 -15.59
CA ARG A 182 21.50 -7.88 -16.11
C ARG A 182 22.51 -7.63 -15.00
N ALA A 183 22.14 -6.85 -13.98
CA ALA A 183 23.02 -6.59 -12.84
C ALA A 183 23.45 -7.86 -12.10
N LYS A 184 22.55 -8.84 -12.00
CA LYS A 184 22.77 -10.08 -11.22
C LYS A 184 23.18 -11.30 -12.06
N GLY A 185 23.48 -11.12 -13.36
CA GLY A 185 23.98 -12.19 -14.22
C GLY A 185 22.91 -13.15 -14.75
N TYR A 186 21.69 -12.66 -14.93
CA TYR A 186 20.53 -13.36 -15.51
C TYR A 186 20.10 -12.74 -16.85
N ARG A 187 19.23 -13.46 -17.56
CA ARG A 187 18.47 -12.94 -18.69
C ARG A 187 17.05 -12.57 -18.25
N ALA A 188 16.39 -11.68 -18.98
CA ALA A 188 14.99 -11.35 -18.79
C ALA A 188 14.19 -11.61 -20.08
N HIS A 189 13.01 -12.22 -19.94
CA HIS A 189 12.06 -12.45 -21.02
C HIS A 189 10.68 -11.91 -20.62
N ILE A 190 10.26 -10.85 -21.29
CA ILE A 190 9.01 -10.15 -20.98
C ILE A 190 7.96 -10.45 -22.04
N CYS A 191 6.85 -11.06 -21.64
CA CYS A 191 5.69 -11.24 -22.49
C CYS A 191 4.74 -10.05 -22.30
N MET A 192 4.30 -9.42 -23.39
CA MET A 192 3.37 -8.28 -23.35
C MET A 192 2.37 -8.31 -24.49
N PRO A 193 1.19 -7.69 -24.34
CA PRO A 193 0.27 -7.46 -25.45
C PRO A 193 0.88 -6.63 -26.59
N ASP A 194 0.48 -6.91 -27.83
CA ASP A 194 0.93 -6.24 -29.05
C ASP A 194 0.24 -4.89 -29.33
N ASP A 195 -0.79 -4.55 -28.55
CA ASP A 195 -1.48 -3.25 -28.59
C ASP A 195 -0.78 -2.15 -27.74
N GLN A 196 0.31 -2.51 -27.03
CA GLN A 196 1.13 -1.57 -26.28
C GLN A 196 2.01 -0.73 -27.21
N SER A 197 2.36 0.48 -26.77
CA SER A 197 3.21 1.38 -27.55
C SER A 197 4.60 0.76 -27.80
N LEU A 198 5.14 1.02 -29.00
CA LEU A 198 6.48 0.55 -29.38
C LEU A 198 7.56 1.08 -28.43
N GLU A 199 7.41 2.33 -27.97
CA GLU A 199 8.28 2.95 -26.98
C GLU A 199 8.49 2.08 -25.72
N LYS A 200 7.44 1.37 -25.26
CA LYS A 200 7.53 0.49 -24.09
C LYS A 200 8.29 -0.79 -24.36
N SER A 201 8.09 -1.42 -25.52
CA SER A 201 8.87 -2.60 -25.91
C SER A 201 10.33 -2.23 -26.18
N ASP A 202 10.57 -1.08 -26.81
CA ASP A 202 11.91 -0.62 -27.16
C ASP A 202 12.73 -0.38 -25.90
N LEU A 203 12.17 0.27 -24.88
CA LEU A 203 12.88 0.45 -23.61
C LEU A 203 13.34 -0.88 -23.01
N LEU A 204 12.48 -1.90 -22.99
CA LEU A 204 12.85 -3.23 -22.46
C LEU A 204 13.94 -3.90 -23.29
N HIS A 205 13.89 -3.79 -24.62
CA HIS A 205 14.95 -4.28 -25.50
C HIS A 205 16.29 -3.58 -25.22
N HIS A 206 16.29 -2.25 -25.05
CA HIS A 206 17.50 -1.48 -24.73
C HIS A 206 18.04 -1.78 -23.33
N LEU A 207 17.17 -2.15 -22.38
CA LEU A 207 17.56 -2.69 -21.07
C LEU A 207 18.06 -4.15 -21.13
N GLY A 208 18.12 -4.73 -22.32
CA GLY A 208 18.66 -6.07 -22.55
C GLY A 208 17.68 -7.20 -22.28
N ALA A 209 16.37 -6.95 -22.24
CA ALA A 209 15.36 -8.01 -22.19
C ALA A 209 15.02 -8.54 -23.59
N THR A 210 14.66 -9.82 -23.66
CA THR A 210 13.88 -10.37 -24.76
C THR A 210 12.43 -9.99 -24.55
N VAL A 211 11.76 -9.46 -25.57
CA VAL A 211 10.35 -9.07 -25.49
C VAL A 211 9.55 -9.91 -26.49
N GLU A 212 8.52 -10.59 -26.00
CA GLU A 212 7.56 -11.36 -26.81
C GLU A 212 6.23 -10.62 -26.80
N ARG A 213 5.93 -9.93 -27.90
CA ARG A 213 4.65 -9.24 -28.11
C ARG A 213 3.61 -10.24 -28.61
N VAL A 214 2.45 -10.30 -27.96
CA VAL A 214 1.40 -11.28 -28.26
C VAL A 214 0.03 -10.65 -28.40
N PRO A 215 -0.90 -11.24 -29.17
CA PRO A 215 -2.25 -10.72 -29.28
C PRO A 215 -2.94 -10.57 -27.93
N VAL A 216 -3.74 -9.51 -27.78
CA VAL A 216 -4.57 -9.30 -26.59
C VAL A 216 -5.52 -10.48 -26.40
N ALA A 217 -5.49 -11.08 -25.22
CA ALA A 217 -6.36 -12.18 -24.82
C ALA A 217 -6.93 -11.93 -23.42
N PRO A 218 -8.07 -12.54 -23.05
CA PRO A 218 -8.60 -12.47 -21.69
C PRO A 218 -7.75 -13.33 -20.74
N ILE A 219 -7.72 -13.02 -19.44
CA ILE A 219 -6.89 -13.72 -18.44
C ILE A 219 -7.15 -15.23 -18.34
N ALA A 220 -8.37 -15.68 -18.64
CA ALA A 220 -8.72 -17.10 -18.67
C ALA A 220 -8.11 -17.85 -19.88
N SER A 221 -7.64 -17.14 -20.89
CA SER A 221 -7.00 -17.74 -22.07
C SER A 221 -5.59 -18.23 -21.75
N PRO A 222 -5.19 -19.43 -22.18
CA PRO A 222 -3.79 -19.88 -22.14
C PRO A 222 -2.83 -18.95 -22.89
N GLU A 223 -3.33 -18.24 -23.90
CA GLU A 223 -2.56 -17.30 -24.72
C GLU A 223 -2.47 -15.89 -24.12
N HIS A 224 -3.07 -15.67 -22.94
CA HIS A 224 -2.82 -14.45 -22.17
C HIS A 224 -1.33 -14.32 -21.83
N PHE A 225 -0.75 -13.15 -22.06
CA PHE A 225 0.69 -12.89 -21.90
C PHE A 225 1.28 -13.35 -20.56
N VAL A 226 0.54 -13.28 -19.45
CA VAL A 226 0.96 -13.83 -18.14
C VAL A 226 1.03 -15.36 -18.14
N ASN A 227 0.02 -16.03 -18.70
CA ASN A 227 -0.01 -17.49 -18.79
C ASN A 227 1.06 -18.01 -19.76
N LEU A 228 1.30 -17.27 -20.84
CA LEU A 228 2.40 -17.53 -21.76
C LEU A 228 3.76 -17.42 -21.05
N ALA A 229 4.03 -16.34 -20.31
CA ALA A 229 5.28 -16.18 -19.56
C ALA A 229 5.53 -17.35 -18.59
N ARG A 230 4.48 -17.79 -17.87
CA ARG A 230 4.53 -18.97 -17.00
C ARG A 230 4.88 -20.24 -17.79
N ARG A 231 4.20 -20.47 -18.91
CA ARG A 231 4.44 -21.62 -19.81
C ARG A 231 5.88 -21.61 -20.34
N ARG A 232 6.37 -20.47 -20.81
CA ARG A 232 7.75 -20.30 -21.32
C ARG A 232 8.81 -20.59 -20.27
N ALA A 233 8.60 -20.17 -19.02
CA ALA A 233 9.51 -20.48 -17.93
C ALA A 233 9.62 -21.99 -17.66
N ALA A 234 8.47 -22.69 -17.66
CA ALA A 234 8.41 -24.13 -17.50
C ALA A 234 9.06 -24.87 -18.69
N GLU A 235 8.75 -24.46 -19.92
CA GLU A 235 9.34 -25.00 -21.16
C GLU A 235 10.87 -24.82 -21.18
N HIS A 236 11.37 -23.65 -20.79
CA HIS A 236 12.81 -23.39 -20.68
C HIS A 236 13.47 -24.40 -19.75
N THR A 237 12.95 -24.54 -18.53
CA THR A 237 13.50 -25.45 -17.52
C THR A 237 13.45 -26.92 -17.97
N ALA A 238 12.46 -27.30 -18.76
CA ALA A 238 12.31 -28.67 -19.26
C ALA A 238 13.19 -29.00 -20.47
N SER A 239 13.61 -28.01 -21.26
CA SER A 239 14.20 -28.22 -22.59
C SER A 239 15.68 -27.88 -22.74
N LYS A 240 16.28 -27.14 -21.80
CA LYS A 240 17.64 -26.62 -21.98
C LYS A 240 18.73 -27.59 -21.52
N GLU A 241 19.49 -28.10 -22.48
CA GLU A 241 20.65 -28.98 -22.28
C GLU A 241 21.83 -28.28 -21.57
N ASP A 242 21.91 -26.95 -21.63
CA ASP A 242 22.96 -26.14 -20.98
C ASP A 242 22.79 -26.02 -19.46
N GLY A 243 21.71 -26.61 -18.90
CA GLY A 243 21.40 -26.60 -17.48
C GLY A 243 20.79 -25.30 -16.95
N SER A 244 20.51 -24.32 -17.82
CA SER A 244 19.83 -23.09 -17.46
C SER A 244 18.35 -23.31 -17.14
N ARG A 245 17.80 -22.47 -16.26
CA ARG A 245 16.41 -22.55 -15.78
C ARG A 245 15.62 -21.31 -16.15
N GLY A 246 14.33 -21.52 -16.38
CA GLY A 246 13.33 -20.46 -16.46
C GLY A 246 12.64 -20.25 -15.11
N TYR A 247 12.68 -19.03 -14.59
CA TYR A 247 11.98 -18.64 -13.38
C TYR A 247 10.84 -17.67 -13.72
N PHE A 248 9.60 -18.02 -13.39
CA PHE A 248 8.47 -17.10 -13.55
C PHE A 248 8.27 -16.30 -12.26
N ALA A 249 8.40 -14.98 -12.33
CA ALA A 249 8.39 -14.13 -11.13
C ALA A 249 6.99 -14.00 -10.50
N ASP A 250 5.94 -13.97 -11.33
CA ASP A 250 4.52 -13.94 -10.94
C ASP A 250 4.16 -12.76 -10.02
N GLN A 251 4.29 -11.54 -10.52
CA GLN A 251 4.08 -10.33 -9.69
C GLN A 251 2.70 -10.25 -9.02
N PHE A 252 1.70 -10.93 -9.56
CA PHE A 252 0.32 -10.83 -9.10
C PHE A 252 0.02 -11.80 -7.97
N GLU A 253 0.46 -13.06 -8.10
CA GLU A 253 0.11 -14.10 -7.13
C GLU A 253 1.28 -14.44 -6.18
N ASN A 254 2.51 -14.06 -6.49
CA ASN A 254 3.64 -14.34 -5.62
C ASN A 254 3.59 -13.47 -4.34
N PRO A 255 3.47 -14.07 -3.13
CA PRO A 255 3.36 -13.32 -1.88
C PRO A 255 4.62 -12.54 -1.53
N VAL A 256 5.76 -12.83 -2.16
CA VAL A 256 7.01 -12.06 -1.99
C VAL A 256 6.80 -10.59 -2.31
N ASN A 257 5.85 -10.25 -3.20
CA ASN A 257 5.54 -8.86 -3.54
C ASN A 257 5.01 -8.06 -2.33
N TYR A 258 3.90 -8.46 -1.70
CA TYR A 258 3.44 -7.71 -0.52
C TYR A 258 4.44 -7.79 0.64
N GLN A 259 5.16 -8.91 0.77
CA GLN A 259 6.17 -9.10 1.81
C GLN A 259 7.35 -8.15 1.65
N ALA A 260 7.76 -7.82 0.42
CA ALA A 260 8.81 -6.83 0.18
C ALA A 260 8.43 -5.46 0.76
N HIS A 261 7.18 -5.05 0.60
CA HIS A 261 6.70 -3.79 1.17
C HIS A 261 6.47 -3.87 2.69
N GLN A 262 6.01 -4.99 3.20
CA GLN A 262 5.86 -5.22 4.64
C GLN A 262 7.21 -5.18 5.37
N ALA A 263 8.26 -5.73 4.75
CA ALA A 263 9.59 -5.84 5.35
C ALA A 263 10.49 -4.61 5.11
N ALA A 264 10.15 -3.72 4.16
CA ALA A 264 10.97 -2.56 3.82
C ALA A 264 10.16 -1.26 3.78
N THR A 265 9.27 -1.08 2.80
CA THR A 265 8.55 0.19 2.60
C THR A 265 7.77 0.63 3.85
N GLY A 266 7.07 -0.29 4.51
CA GLY A 266 6.34 -0.02 5.75
C GLY A 266 7.25 0.46 6.89
N PRO A 267 8.29 -0.31 7.27
CA PRO A 267 9.26 0.11 8.28
C PRO A 267 9.93 1.45 7.98
N GLU A 268 10.29 1.71 6.72
CA GLU A 268 10.88 2.98 6.32
C GLU A 268 9.91 4.15 6.56
N ILE A 269 8.63 4.00 6.23
CA ILE A 269 7.61 5.03 6.48
C ILE A 269 7.46 5.28 7.98
N VAL A 270 7.40 4.22 8.80
CA VAL A 270 7.28 4.35 10.26
C VAL A 270 8.50 5.07 10.84
N ALA A 271 9.70 4.68 10.43
CA ALA A 271 10.94 5.32 10.88
C ALA A 271 10.99 6.80 10.48
N GLN A 272 10.69 7.12 9.21
CA GLN A 272 10.73 8.49 8.67
C GLN A 272 9.65 9.42 9.23
N THR A 273 8.61 8.87 9.87
CA THR A 273 7.52 9.65 10.48
C THR A 273 7.60 9.67 12.01
N ASP A 274 8.60 9.03 12.62
CA ASP A 274 8.66 8.74 14.05
C ASP A 274 7.38 8.04 14.57
N GLY A 275 6.80 7.17 13.75
CA GLY A 275 5.52 6.50 14.03
C GLY A 275 4.28 7.40 13.99
N ARG A 276 4.43 8.68 13.61
CA ARG A 276 3.31 9.64 13.54
C ARG A 276 2.71 9.65 12.14
N ILE A 277 1.72 8.79 11.93
CA ILE A 277 0.96 8.66 10.69
C ILE A 277 -0.51 8.40 11.01
N ASP A 278 -1.40 9.22 10.45
CA ASP A 278 -2.86 9.12 10.66
C ASP A 278 -3.55 8.43 9.48
N ALA A 279 -3.00 8.54 8.28
CA ALA A 279 -3.44 7.76 7.14
C ALA A 279 -2.32 7.38 6.17
N PHE A 280 -2.47 6.20 5.57
CA PHE A 280 -1.69 5.74 4.43
C PHE A 280 -2.61 5.58 3.21
N VAL A 281 -2.22 6.16 2.08
CA VAL A 281 -2.98 6.11 0.82
C VAL A 281 -2.13 5.51 -0.28
N ALA A 282 -2.67 4.52 -0.98
CA ALA A 282 -2.00 3.95 -2.15
C ALA A 282 -3.00 3.29 -3.10
N GLY A 283 -2.71 3.37 -4.40
CA GLY A 283 -3.42 2.62 -5.41
C GLY A 283 -2.94 1.18 -5.50
N ALA A 284 -3.76 0.34 -6.13
CA ALA A 284 -3.49 -1.08 -6.27
C ALA A 284 -3.58 -1.52 -7.73
N GLY A 285 -2.48 -2.07 -8.26
CA GLY A 285 -2.48 -2.95 -9.42
C GLY A 285 -2.41 -4.40 -8.96
N THR A 286 -1.20 -4.83 -8.57
CA THR A 286 -0.99 -6.13 -7.90
C THR A 286 -1.50 -6.14 -6.46
N GLY A 287 -1.66 -4.97 -5.82
CA GLY A 287 -2.07 -4.83 -4.42
C GLY A 287 -0.95 -4.98 -3.38
N GLY A 288 0.26 -5.39 -3.78
CA GLY A 288 1.33 -5.68 -2.82
C GLY A 288 1.79 -4.47 -2.00
N THR A 289 1.84 -3.27 -2.58
CA THR A 289 2.24 -2.06 -1.84
C THR A 289 1.27 -1.70 -0.73
N ILE A 290 -0.03 -1.59 -1.05
CA ILE A 290 -1.05 -1.25 -0.04
C ILE A 290 -1.17 -2.34 1.01
N ALA A 291 -1.19 -3.62 0.61
CA ALA A 291 -1.29 -4.73 1.54
C ALA A 291 -0.06 -4.81 2.45
N GLY A 292 1.16 -4.76 1.89
CA GLY A 292 2.38 -4.87 2.66
C GLY A 292 2.56 -3.73 3.67
N VAL A 293 2.33 -2.49 3.26
CA VAL A 293 2.41 -1.34 4.16
C VAL A 293 1.29 -1.39 5.21
N ALA A 294 0.06 -1.74 4.84
CA ALA A 294 -1.05 -1.87 5.80
C ALA A 294 -0.75 -2.92 6.87
N ARG A 295 -0.24 -4.09 6.49
CA ARG A 295 0.18 -5.14 7.41
C ARG A 295 1.26 -4.64 8.36
N HIS A 296 2.27 -3.93 7.84
CA HIS A 296 3.29 -3.37 8.72
C HIS A 296 2.71 -2.35 9.70
N LEU A 297 1.94 -1.38 9.23
CA LEU A 297 1.38 -0.31 10.05
C LEU A 297 0.44 -0.85 11.14
N LYS A 298 -0.44 -1.81 10.81
CA LYS A 298 -1.48 -2.29 11.73
C LYS A 298 -1.09 -3.55 12.52
N ASP A 299 -0.41 -4.51 11.91
CA ASP A 299 -0.08 -5.78 12.57
C ASP A 299 1.27 -5.71 13.29
N ASP A 300 2.31 -5.21 12.60
CA ASP A 300 3.69 -5.26 13.09
C ASP A 300 4.01 -4.08 14.02
N ALA A 301 3.83 -2.85 13.52
CA ALA A 301 4.09 -1.61 14.25
C ALA A 301 2.93 -1.17 15.15
N LYS A 302 1.71 -1.64 14.86
CA LYS A 302 0.47 -1.35 15.62
C LYS A 302 0.22 0.14 15.85
N ILE A 303 0.36 0.94 14.80
CA ILE A 303 0.09 2.38 14.85
C ILE A 303 -1.39 2.60 15.23
N PRO A 304 -1.68 3.28 16.34
CA PRO A 304 -3.04 3.42 16.83
C PRO A 304 -3.86 4.33 15.92
N GLY A 305 -5.02 3.85 15.48
CA GLY A 305 -5.99 4.66 14.72
C GLY A 305 -5.60 4.99 13.28
N VAL A 306 -4.47 4.48 12.78
CA VAL A 306 -4.05 4.71 11.38
C VAL A 306 -5.09 4.20 10.40
N ARG A 307 -5.47 5.03 9.43
CA ARG A 307 -6.36 4.64 8.33
C ARG A 307 -5.58 4.23 7.09
N VAL A 308 -6.00 3.17 6.43
CA VAL A 308 -5.46 2.73 5.14
C VAL A 308 -6.54 2.94 4.09
N VAL A 309 -6.22 3.73 3.06
CA VAL A 309 -7.18 4.14 2.03
C VAL A 309 -6.69 3.71 0.65
N LEU A 310 -7.53 2.97 -0.08
CA LEU A 310 -7.27 2.59 -1.46
C LEU A 310 -7.54 3.77 -2.40
N ALA A 311 -6.57 4.09 -3.27
CA ALA A 311 -6.75 5.03 -4.37
C ALA A 311 -7.04 4.27 -5.68
N ASP A 312 -8.27 4.29 -6.18
CA ASP A 312 -8.68 3.46 -7.31
C ASP A 312 -9.04 4.33 -8.53
N PRO A 313 -8.43 4.12 -9.70
CA PRO A 313 -8.78 4.88 -10.90
C PRO A 313 -10.16 4.49 -11.41
N GLN A 314 -10.78 5.38 -12.18
CA GLN A 314 -12.01 5.08 -12.91
C GLN A 314 -11.84 3.80 -13.74
N GLY A 315 -12.88 2.96 -13.71
CA GLY A 315 -12.89 1.71 -14.46
C GLY A 315 -12.38 0.48 -13.72
N SER A 316 -11.61 0.66 -12.65
CA SER A 316 -11.24 -0.42 -11.77
C SER A 316 -12.41 -0.89 -10.89
N GLY A 317 -12.42 -2.18 -10.55
CA GLY A 317 -13.42 -2.79 -9.68
C GLY A 317 -13.03 -2.77 -8.20
N LEU A 318 -11.80 -2.38 -7.84
CA LEU A 318 -11.29 -2.50 -6.48
C LEU A 318 -11.96 -1.53 -5.49
N TYR A 319 -12.35 -0.34 -5.92
CA TYR A 319 -13.14 0.60 -5.09
C TYR A 319 -14.44 -0.07 -4.64
N ASN A 320 -15.16 -0.69 -5.57
CA ASN A 320 -16.42 -1.36 -5.24
C ASN A 320 -16.18 -2.62 -4.40
N LYS A 321 -15.02 -3.28 -4.55
CA LYS A 321 -14.65 -4.41 -3.69
C LYS A 321 -14.48 -3.98 -2.24
N ILE A 322 -13.83 -2.85 -1.98
CA ILE A 322 -13.65 -2.32 -0.62
C ILE A 322 -14.96 -1.75 -0.07
N ARG A 323 -15.69 -0.94 -0.85
CA ARG A 323 -16.86 -0.19 -0.36
C ARG A 323 -18.14 -1.02 -0.29
N HIS A 324 -18.27 -2.02 -1.15
CA HIS A 324 -19.52 -2.76 -1.37
C HIS A 324 -19.33 -4.29 -1.40
N GLY A 325 -18.10 -4.79 -1.26
CA GLY A 325 -17.81 -6.23 -1.28
C GLY A 325 -17.82 -6.90 -2.66
N VAL A 326 -18.11 -6.14 -3.73
CA VAL A 326 -18.30 -6.68 -5.10
C VAL A 326 -17.24 -6.17 -6.08
N MET A 327 -16.78 -7.05 -6.97
CA MET A 327 -15.93 -6.66 -8.11
C MET A 327 -16.82 -6.30 -9.29
N TYR A 328 -17.07 -5.01 -9.48
CA TYR A 328 -17.82 -4.48 -10.60
C TYR A 328 -17.38 -3.04 -10.85
N SER A 329 -17.32 -2.58 -12.10
CA SER A 329 -17.30 -1.15 -12.42
C SER A 329 -18.48 -0.79 -13.31
N ALA A 330 -19.06 0.41 -13.13
CA ALA A 330 -20.16 0.89 -13.98
C ALA A 330 -19.77 0.98 -15.47
N THR A 331 -18.47 1.12 -15.76
CA THR A 331 -17.92 1.08 -17.13
C THR A 331 -17.98 -0.31 -17.77
N GLU A 332 -18.16 -1.37 -16.98
CA GLU A 332 -18.36 -2.75 -17.45
C GLU A 332 -19.81 -3.04 -17.84
N LYS A 333 -20.71 -2.06 -17.69
CA LYS A 333 -22.09 -2.17 -18.17
C LYS A 333 -22.11 -2.52 -19.67
N GLU A 334 -23.04 -3.39 -20.04
CA GLU A 334 -23.27 -3.74 -21.44
C GLU A 334 -23.50 -2.48 -22.28
N GLY A 335 -22.83 -2.39 -23.43
CA GLY A 335 -22.88 -1.23 -24.34
C GLY A 335 -21.91 -0.09 -24.02
N THR A 336 -21.31 -0.01 -22.82
CA THR A 336 -20.27 1.00 -22.51
C THR A 336 -18.85 0.47 -22.63
N ARG A 337 -18.69 -0.85 -22.69
CA ARG A 337 -17.39 -1.52 -22.77
C ARG A 337 -16.81 -1.38 -24.19
N ARG A 338 -15.88 -0.43 -24.36
CA ARG A 338 -15.21 -0.17 -25.65
C ARG A 338 -14.01 -1.10 -25.92
N ARG A 339 -13.42 -1.73 -24.88
CA ARG A 339 -12.30 -2.68 -24.95
C ARG A 339 -12.38 -3.74 -23.83
N GLN A 340 -11.53 -4.79 -23.90
CA GLN A 340 -11.44 -5.80 -22.83
C GLN A 340 -10.96 -5.21 -21.50
N GLN A 341 -10.16 -4.14 -21.53
CA GLN A 341 -9.74 -3.33 -20.39
C GLN A 341 -10.51 -2.01 -20.39
N VAL A 342 -10.79 -1.45 -19.21
CA VAL A 342 -11.54 -0.18 -19.13
C VAL A 342 -10.72 0.97 -19.72
N ASP A 343 -11.42 1.87 -20.40
CA ASP A 343 -10.88 3.07 -21.07
C ASP A 343 -10.44 4.10 -20.00
N SER A 344 -9.24 3.90 -19.46
CA SER A 344 -8.55 4.86 -18.59
C SER A 344 -7.13 5.08 -19.11
N ILE A 345 -6.65 6.31 -19.00
CA ILE A 345 -5.25 6.67 -19.31
C ILE A 345 -4.29 6.31 -18.17
N VAL A 346 -4.81 5.96 -16.98
CA VAL A 346 -4.01 5.63 -15.81
C VAL A 346 -3.33 4.28 -16.00
N GLU A 347 -2.04 4.22 -15.70
CA GLU A 347 -1.23 3.02 -15.85
C GLU A 347 -0.65 2.57 -14.51
N GLY A 348 -0.51 1.25 -14.33
CA GLY A 348 0.13 0.64 -13.16
C GLY A 348 -0.77 0.41 -11.93
N VAL A 349 -1.96 1.01 -11.89
CA VAL A 349 -2.99 0.80 -10.86
C VAL A 349 -4.37 0.61 -11.49
N GLY A 350 -5.28 -0.03 -10.78
CA GLY A 350 -6.62 -0.38 -11.24
C GLY A 350 -6.67 -1.73 -11.95
N ILE A 351 -7.56 -2.62 -11.50
CA ILE A 351 -7.77 -3.94 -12.11
C ILE A 351 -9.17 -4.48 -11.78
N ASN A 352 -9.71 -5.33 -12.65
CA ASN A 352 -11.03 -5.96 -12.48
C ASN A 352 -10.94 -7.41 -11.99
N ARG A 353 -9.92 -7.71 -11.19
CA ARG A 353 -9.80 -8.97 -10.44
C ARG A 353 -9.12 -8.71 -9.10
N VAL A 354 -9.35 -9.60 -8.14
CA VAL A 354 -8.59 -9.64 -6.89
C VAL A 354 -7.36 -10.53 -7.10
N THR A 355 -6.21 -10.09 -6.61
CA THR A 355 -4.93 -10.82 -6.61
C THR A 355 -4.66 -11.37 -5.21
N GLU A 356 -3.85 -12.43 -5.10
CA GLU A 356 -3.42 -12.92 -3.78
C GLU A 356 -2.71 -11.84 -2.96
N ASN A 357 -1.90 -11.00 -3.62
CA ASN A 357 -1.21 -9.89 -2.98
C ASN A 357 -2.15 -8.81 -2.41
N PHE A 358 -3.25 -8.49 -3.09
CA PHE A 358 -4.26 -7.56 -2.57
C PHE A 358 -5.03 -8.20 -1.42
N GLU A 359 -5.44 -9.47 -1.59
CA GLU A 359 -6.22 -10.20 -0.59
C GLU A 359 -5.47 -10.34 0.75
N ALA A 360 -4.13 -10.49 0.70
CA ALA A 360 -3.27 -10.60 1.88
C ALA A 360 -3.36 -9.43 2.88
N GLY A 361 -3.86 -8.27 2.46
CA GLY A 361 -4.10 -7.11 3.34
C GLY A 361 -5.45 -6.44 3.14
N ARG A 362 -6.40 -7.09 2.44
CA ARG A 362 -7.69 -6.47 2.09
C ARG A 362 -8.48 -6.08 3.32
N ASP A 363 -8.48 -6.92 4.35
CA ASP A 363 -9.17 -6.71 5.63
C ASP A 363 -8.58 -5.54 6.44
N LEU A 364 -7.39 -5.06 6.08
CA LEU A 364 -6.73 -3.92 6.70
C LEU A 364 -7.00 -2.59 6.00
N ILE A 365 -7.71 -2.58 4.85
CA ILE A 365 -8.06 -1.37 4.11
C ILE A 365 -9.39 -0.82 4.63
N ASP A 366 -9.40 0.40 5.16
CA ASP A 366 -10.56 1.00 5.84
C ASP A 366 -11.50 1.75 4.90
N ASP A 367 -10.97 2.31 3.82
CA ASP A 367 -11.75 3.12 2.89
C ASP A 367 -11.17 3.05 1.47
N ALA A 368 -11.91 3.53 0.49
CA ALA A 368 -11.44 3.71 -0.88
C ALA A 368 -11.93 5.06 -1.45
N VAL A 369 -11.10 5.65 -2.30
CA VAL A 369 -11.39 6.86 -3.07
C VAL A 369 -11.29 6.52 -4.54
N LYS A 370 -12.34 6.85 -5.30
CA LYS A 370 -12.33 6.73 -6.75
C LYS A 370 -11.82 8.02 -7.37
N VAL A 371 -10.89 7.93 -8.31
CA VAL A 371 -10.25 9.08 -8.96
C VAL A 371 -10.48 9.01 -10.47
N THR A 372 -10.91 10.11 -11.07
CA THR A 372 -11.11 10.19 -12.53
C THR A 372 -9.81 10.50 -13.27
N ASP A 373 -9.77 10.19 -14.56
CA ASP A 373 -8.63 10.52 -15.41
C ASP A 373 -8.37 12.04 -15.45
N GLU A 374 -9.43 12.84 -15.45
CA GLU A 374 -9.35 14.30 -15.43
C GLU A 374 -8.72 14.82 -14.14
N GLN A 375 -9.12 14.26 -12.98
CA GLN A 375 -8.52 14.60 -11.69
C GLN A 375 -7.04 14.21 -11.65
N ALA A 376 -6.67 13.05 -12.22
CA ALA A 376 -5.28 12.63 -12.30
C ALA A 376 -4.45 13.58 -13.18
N CYS A 377 -4.94 13.99 -14.35
CA CYS A 377 -4.28 14.99 -15.21
C CYS A 377 -4.06 16.31 -14.48
N LYS A 378 -5.11 16.85 -13.86
CA LYS A 378 -5.06 18.13 -13.13
C LYS A 378 -4.12 18.07 -11.93
N MET A 379 -4.12 16.96 -11.19
CA MET A 379 -3.20 16.76 -10.07
C MET A 379 -1.75 16.65 -10.53
N ALA A 380 -1.47 15.89 -11.60
CA ALA A 380 -0.13 15.80 -12.15
C ALA A 380 0.40 17.17 -12.59
N ARG A 381 -0.45 17.99 -13.22
CA ARG A 381 -0.11 19.37 -13.59
C ARG A 381 0.12 20.25 -12.36
N TRP A 382 -0.76 20.19 -11.36
CA TRP A 382 -0.61 20.94 -10.12
C TRP A 382 0.74 20.69 -9.44
N LEU A 383 1.12 19.43 -9.28
CA LEU A 383 2.36 19.02 -8.61
C LEU A 383 3.63 19.54 -9.30
N VAL A 384 3.66 19.55 -10.64
CA VAL A 384 4.82 20.08 -11.37
C VAL A 384 4.90 21.61 -11.27
N GLU A 385 3.77 22.31 -11.27
CA GLU A 385 3.73 23.78 -11.24
C GLU A 385 3.98 24.40 -9.87
N HIS A 386 3.59 23.69 -8.80
CA HIS A 386 3.65 24.21 -7.43
C HIS A 386 4.79 23.61 -6.63
N ASP A 387 5.11 22.32 -6.81
CA ASP A 387 6.14 21.62 -6.04
C ASP A 387 7.35 21.20 -6.89
N GLY A 388 7.28 21.33 -8.22
CA GLY A 388 8.33 20.84 -9.12
C GLY A 388 8.40 19.30 -9.20
N ILE A 389 7.35 18.60 -8.78
CA ILE A 389 7.34 17.13 -8.72
C ILE A 389 6.72 16.57 -10.02
N PHE A 390 7.57 16.02 -10.89
CA PHE A 390 7.15 15.47 -12.19
C PHE A 390 6.83 13.97 -12.11
N VAL A 391 5.54 13.63 -12.06
CA VAL A 391 5.07 12.27 -11.75
C VAL A 391 4.29 11.58 -12.87
N GLY A 392 4.22 10.25 -12.78
CA GLY A 392 3.35 9.40 -13.57
C GLY A 392 1.90 9.35 -13.08
N SER A 393 1.05 8.66 -13.84
CA SER A 393 -0.41 8.64 -13.64
C SER A 393 -0.85 8.03 -12.31
N SER A 394 -0.22 6.93 -11.88
CA SER A 394 -0.55 6.28 -10.60
C SER A 394 -0.24 7.16 -9.38
N SER A 395 0.87 7.91 -9.43
CA SER A 395 1.22 8.89 -8.39
C SER A 395 0.20 10.02 -8.31
N ALA A 396 -0.29 10.51 -9.45
CA ALA A 396 -1.32 11.54 -9.47
C ALA A 396 -2.64 11.04 -8.84
N VAL A 397 -3.05 9.80 -9.15
CA VAL A 397 -4.21 9.14 -8.51
C VAL A 397 -4.01 9.04 -6.99
N ASN A 398 -2.83 8.62 -6.56
CA ASN A 398 -2.46 8.54 -5.15
C ASN A 398 -2.56 9.89 -4.43
N CYS A 399 -2.11 10.99 -5.07
CA CYS A 399 -2.16 12.33 -4.50
C CYS A 399 -3.60 12.87 -4.41
N VAL A 400 -4.44 12.67 -5.44
CA VAL A 400 -5.88 13.05 -5.37
C VAL A 400 -6.55 12.35 -4.19
N ALA A 401 -6.35 11.03 -4.08
CA ALA A 401 -6.92 10.26 -2.99
C ALA A 401 -6.38 10.68 -1.61
N ALA A 402 -5.10 11.06 -1.52
CA ALA A 402 -4.49 11.59 -0.30
C ALA A 402 -5.17 12.89 0.15
N VAL A 403 -5.45 13.81 -0.78
CA VAL A 403 -6.20 15.04 -0.49
C VAL A 403 -7.60 14.71 0.03
N VAL A 404 -8.34 13.82 -0.64
CA VAL A 404 -9.69 13.42 -0.19
C VAL A 404 -9.65 12.76 1.18
N ALA A 405 -8.67 11.89 1.45
CA ALA A 405 -8.51 11.22 2.74
C ALA A 405 -8.14 12.21 3.86
N ALA A 406 -7.25 13.17 3.57
CA ALA A 406 -6.83 14.22 4.49
C ALA A 406 -8.01 15.06 4.98
N MET A 407 -8.94 15.39 4.10
CA MET A 407 -10.14 16.17 4.44
C MET A 407 -11.12 15.44 5.36
N LYS A 408 -11.00 14.10 5.50
CA LYS A 408 -11.77 13.29 6.45
C LYS A 408 -11.07 13.14 7.81
N LEU A 409 -9.92 13.76 8.01
CA LEU A 409 -9.12 13.70 9.24
C LEU A 409 -9.12 15.05 9.97
N PRO A 410 -8.83 15.07 11.28
CA PRO A 410 -8.60 16.31 12.02
C PRO A 410 -7.53 17.19 11.37
N GLU A 411 -7.58 18.49 11.66
CA GLU A 411 -6.49 19.41 11.28
C GLU A 411 -5.16 18.93 11.89
N ASN A 412 -4.05 19.22 11.20
CA ASN A 412 -2.69 18.79 11.58
C ASN A 412 -2.41 17.28 11.52
N SER A 413 -3.34 16.47 10.99
CA SER A 413 -3.08 15.04 10.73
C SER A 413 -2.00 14.85 9.65
N ARG A 414 -1.34 13.70 9.68
CA ARG A 414 -0.30 13.29 8.71
C ARG A 414 -0.79 12.17 7.81
N VAL A 415 -0.82 12.45 6.50
CA VAL A 415 -1.21 11.50 5.46
C VAL A 415 0.02 11.15 4.64
N VAL A 416 0.36 9.87 4.56
CA VAL A 416 1.47 9.36 3.73
C VAL A 416 0.89 8.72 2.46
N THR A 417 1.48 9.05 1.31
CA THR A 417 1.16 8.44 0.01
C THR A 417 2.44 7.96 -0.70
N ILE A 418 2.31 7.32 -1.86
CA ILE A 418 3.44 6.82 -2.66
C ILE A 418 3.51 7.56 -4.00
N LEU A 419 4.70 8.07 -4.35
CA LEU A 419 5.01 8.51 -5.71
C LEU A 419 5.73 7.38 -6.44
N CYS A 420 5.01 6.71 -7.33
CA CYS A 420 5.45 5.47 -7.97
C CYS A 420 6.57 5.70 -8.98
N ASP A 421 6.30 6.39 -10.09
CA ASP A 421 7.26 6.59 -11.16
C ASP A 421 7.21 8.03 -11.71
N SER A 422 8.26 8.39 -12.46
CA SER A 422 8.42 9.72 -13.04
C SER A 422 7.47 9.93 -14.22
N GLY A 423 7.07 11.19 -14.43
CA GLY A 423 6.29 11.62 -15.60
C GLY A 423 6.94 11.29 -16.95
N THR A 424 8.26 11.10 -17.00
CA THR A 424 9.00 10.76 -18.21
C THR A 424 8.49 9.46 -18.84
N ARG A 425 8.01 8.50 -18.02
CA ARG A 425 7.44 7.23 -18.52
C ARG A 425 6.02 7.36 -19.09
N HIS A 426 5.39 8.52 -18.91
CA HIS A 426 3.97 8.76 -19.23
C HIS A 426 3.80 9.88 -20.27
N LEU A 427 4.87 10.25 -20.99
CA LEU A 427 4.85 11.34 -21.97
C LEU A 427 3.83 11.10 -23.10
N SER A 428 3.82 9.89 -23.67
CA SER A 428 2.97 9.55 -24.80
C SER A 428 1.48 9.29 -24.46
N LYS A 429 1.13 9.24 -23.16
CA LYS A 429 -0.25 9.01 -22.68
C LYS A 429 -0.76 10.12 -21.75
N LEU A 430 -0.37 10.10 -20.47
CA LEU A 430 -0.87 11.07 -19.48
C LEU A 430 -0.51 12.49 -19.87
N TRP A 431 0.76 12.77 -20.15
CA TRP A 431 1.21 14.14 -20.42
C TRP A 431 0.77 14.64 -21.79
N LYS A 432 0.71 13.74 -22.79
CA LYS A 432 0.02 14.04 -24.04
C LYS A 432 -1.44 14.46 -23.79
N LYS A 433 -2.16 13.76 -22.91
CA LYS A 433 -3.54 14.11 -22.56
C LYS A 433 -3.64 15.44 -21.82
N ILE A 434 -2.70 15.75 -20.94
CA ILE A 434 -2.60 17.05 -20.25
C ILE A 434 -2.45 18.18 -21.27
N GLY A 435 -1.56 18.02 -22.26
CA GLY A 435 -1.41 18.97 -23.37
C GLY A 435 -2.69 19.12 -24.22
N GLU A 436 -3.34 18.00 -24.55
CA GLU A 436 -4.64 18.02 -25.28
C GLU A 436 -5.76 18.70 -24.49
N MET A 437 -5.68 18.74 -23.16
CA MET A 437 -6.62 19.44 -22.29
C MET A 437 -6.33 20.94 -22.19
N GLY A 438 -5.22 21.44 -22.73
CA GLY A 438 -4.82 22.84 -22.64
C GLY A 438 -4.29 23.26 -21.25
N LEU A 439 -4.07 22.31 -20.35
CA LEU A 439 -3.62 22.58 -18.97
C LEU A 439 -2.20 23.16 -18.88
N GLU A 440 -1.46 23.20 -19.99
CA GLU A 440 -0.11 23.78 -20.06
C GLU A 440 -0.11 25.29 -20.27
N ASP A 441 -1.18 25.81 -20.88
CA ASP A 441 -1.35 27.21 -21.28
C ASP A 441 -2.24 28.00 -20.30
N GLU A 442 -2.95 27.31 -19.41
CA GLU A 442 -3.79 27.95 -18.39
C GLU A 442 -2.95 28.60 -17.28
N PRO A 443 -3.37 29.76 -16.74
CA PRO A 443 -2.72 30.34 -15.57
C PRO A 443 -2.80 29.40 -14.37
N LYS A 444 -1.76 29.41 -13.52
CA LYS A 444 -1.68 28.58 -12.31
C LYS A 444 -2.99 28.72 -11.51
N PRO A 445 -3.76 27.64 -11.33
CA PRO A 445 -4.97 27.71 -10.53
C PRO A 445 -4.61 27.95 -9.06
N ASP A 446 -5.26 28.89 -8.39
CA ASP A 446 -4.94 29.20 -6.98
C ASP A 446 -5.65 28.27 -5.98
N ASP A 447 -6.68 27.51 -6.40
CA ASP A 447 -7.47 26.65 -5.51
C ASP A 447 -7.58 25.21 -6.03
N LEU A 448 -6.84 24.31 -5.37
CA LEU A 448 -6.78 22.88 -5.66
C LEU A 448 -8.16 22.20 -5.67
N PHE A 449 -9.05 22.57 -4.74
CA PHE A 449 -10.34 21.90 -4.60
C PHE A 449 -11.29 22.23 -5.73
N THR A 450 -11.31 23.49 -6.15
CA THR A 450 -12.08 23.94 -7.32
C THR A 450 -11.55 23.25 -8.59
N LEU A 451 -10.23 23.19 -8.75
CA LEU A 451 -9.59 22.50 -9.88
C LEU A 451 -10.03 21.03 -9.98
N LEU A 452 -9.97 20.30 -8.85
CA LEU A 452 -10.29 18.87 -8.78
C LEU A 452 -11.78 18.57 -8.63
N ALA A 453 -12.63 19.60 -8.56
CA ALA A 453 -14.06 19.50 -8.25
C ALA A 453 -14.34 18.67 -6.97
N ILE A 454 -13.54 18.89 -5.92
CA ILE A 454 -13.69 18.25 -4.61
C ILE A 454 -14.39 19.23 -3.67
N GLU A 455 -15.51 18.82 -3.07
CA GLU A 455 -16.19 19.66 -2.08
C GLU A 455 -15.33 19.85 -0.82
N LYS A 456 -15.07 21.10 -0.45
CA LYS A 456 -14.47 21.42 0.85
C LYS A 456 -15.46 21.08 1.96
N PRO A 457 -15.10 20.22 2.94
CA PRO A 457 -15.89 20.08 4.15
C PRO A 457 -16.00 21.45 4.83
N LYS A 458 -17.23 21.87 5.17
CA LYS A 458 -17.44 23.10 5.96
C LYS A 458 -16.95 22.84 7.39
N PHE A 459 -15.72 23.22 7.73
CA PHE A 459 -15.23 23.19 9.10
C PHE A 459 -15.99 24.24 9.94
N GLY A 460 -16.67 23.78 11.00
CA GLY A 460 -17.51 24.64 11.85
C GLY A 460 -18.75 23.95 12.45
N GLN A 461 -19.10 22.75 12.01
CA GLN A 461 -19.95 21.85 12.79
C GLN A 461 -19.06 20.80 13.41
N HIS A 462 -19.14 20.62 14.74
CA HIS A 462 -18.59 19.44 15.39
C HIS A 462 -19.05 18.22 14.60
N LEU A 463 -18.14 17.61 13.83
CA LEU A 463 -18.32 16.27 13.33
C LEU A 463 -18.45 15.41 14.58
N LYS A 464 -19.69 15.11 15.00
CA LYS A 464 -19.93 13.94 15.81
C LYS A 464 -19.28 12.79 15.03
N PRO A 465 -18.45 11.96 15.66
CA PRO A 465 -17.95 10.77 14.99
C PRO A 465 -19.16 10.05 14.38
N PRO A 466 -19.10 9.62 13.11
CA PRO A 466 -20.23 8.94 12.49
C PRO A 466 -20.66 7.80 13.40
N GLY A 467 -21.94 7.83 13.79
CA GLY A 467 -22.54 6.87 14.68
C GLY A 467 -22.32 5.47 14.13
N PHE A 468 -21.51 4.70 14.85
CA PHE A 468 -21.46 3.27 14.72
C PHE A 468 -22.82 2.75 15.15
N ASP A 469 -23.65 2.31 14.20
CA ASP A 469 -24.94 1.71 14.48
C ASP A 469 -24.68 0.27 14.98
N PRO A 470 -24.83 -0.03 16.28
CA PRO A 470 -24.52 -1.35 16.79
C PRO A 470 -25.74 -2.24 16.58
N VAL A 471 -25.86 -2.83 15.39
CA VAL A 471 -26.85 -3.90 15.21
C VAL A 471 -26.36 -5.17 15.92
N ARG A 472 -26.87 -5.31 17.15
CA ARG A 472 -27.28 -6.54 17.84
C ARG A 472 -26.23 -7.63 18.06
N ASN A 473 -25.70 -7.67 19.28
CA ASN A 473 -25.54 -8.93 20.00
C ASN A 473 -26.33 -8.83 21.32
N ALA A 474 -27.46 -9.55 21.37
CA ALA A 474 -28.24 -9.71 22.58
C ALA A 474 -27.48 -10.63 23.55
N GLY A 475 -26.95 -10.05 24.62
CA GLY A 475 -26.31 -10.84 25.67
C GLY A 475 -25.36 -10.05 26.55
N ASP A 476 -25.74 -8.89 27.08
CA ASP A 476 -25.07 -8.36 28.27
C ASP A 476 -25.88 -7.27 29.01
N GLU A 477 -27.09 -7.62 29.45
CA GLU A 477 -27.98 -6.70 30.18
C GLU A 477 -27.69 -6.62 31.69
N LYS A 478 -26.53 -7.11 32.15
CA LYS A 478 -26.15 -7.10 33.59
C LYS A 478 -24.94 -6.23 33.94
N LEU A 479 -24.22 -5.68 32.95
CA LEU A 479 -23.07 -4.81 33.19
C LEU A 479 -23.40 -3.31 33.15
N SER A 480 -24.47 -2.88 32.47
CA SER A 480 -24.82 -1.45 32.37
C SER A 480 -25.37 -0.85 33.68
N ARG A 481 -26.07 -1.64 34.50
CA ARG A 481 -26.63 -1.17 35.79
C ARG A 481 -25.59 -0.90 36.88
N ARG A 482 -24.35 -1.36 36.71
CA ARG A 482 -23.25 -1.11 37.66
C ARG A 482 -22.42 0.13 37.31
N ALA A 483 -22.44 0.54 36.04
CA ALA A 483 -21.74 1.73 35.56
C ALA A 483 -22.52 3.03 35.85
N GLU A 484 -23.86 3.01 35.81
CA GLU A 484 -24.69 4.19 36.12
C GLU A 484 -24.66 4.56 37.61
N ALA A 485 -24.58 3.57 38.52
CA ALA A 485 -24.49 3.82 39.97
C ALA A 485 -23.15 4.43 40.42
N THR A 486 -22.12 4.40 39.57
CA THR A 486 -20.80 4.97 39.89
C THR A 486 -20.65 6.40 39.35
N ARG A 487 -21.48 6.79 38.36
CA ARG A 487 -21.46 8.12 37.76
C ARG A 487 -22.23 9.16 38.58
N GLU A 488 -23.33 8.76 39.22
CA GLU A 488 -24.10 9.65 40.11
C GLU A 488 -23.38 9.99 41.43
N ARG A 489 -22.32 9.26 41.81
CA ARG A 489 -21.51 9.59 43.01
C ARG A 489 -20.37 10.57 42.76
N CYS A 490 -19.92 10.74 41.51
CA CYS A 490 -18.82 11.65 41.18
C CYS A 490 -19.30 13.08 40.92
N ASP A 491 -20.53 13.27 40.45
CA ASP A 491 -21.07 14.60 40.14
C ASP A 491 -21.51 15.40 41.39
N TYR A 492 -21.53 14.77 42.58
CA TYR A 492 -21.88 15.44 43.83
C TYR A 492 -20.68 16.08 44.57
N ILE A 493 -19.44 15.86 44.11
CA ILE A 493 -18.22 16.38 44.77
C ILE A 493 -17.63 17.60 44.05
N SER A 494 -18.03 17.90 42.80
CA SER A 494 -17.45 19.01 42.02
C SER A 494 -18.21 20.35 42.11
N LEU A 495 -19.23 20.47 42.96
CA LEU A 495 -20.09 21.67 43.05
C LEU A 495 -19.94 22.49 44.35
N LYS A 496 -18.88 22.29 45.13
CA LYS A 496 -18.57 23.13 46.30
C LYS A 496 -17.11 23.50 46.39
N PHE A 497 -16.58 24.28 45.45
CA PHE A 497 -15.42 25.15 45.68
C PHE A 497 -15.26 26.05 44.45
N HIS A 498 -15.84 27.25 44.47
CA HIS A 498 -15.31 28.47 43.84
C HIS A 498 -16.30 29.64 44.00
N GLU A 499 -16.34 30.23 45.19
CA GLU A 499 -16.72 31.64 45.37
C GLU A 499 -15.81 32.26 46.44
N GLY A 500 -15.05 33.28 46.05
CA GLY A 500 -14.20 34.13 46.89
C GLY A 500 -13.92 35.46 46.17
N PRO A 501 -13.82 36.60 46.88
CA PRO A 501 -14.29 37.91 46.41
C PRO A 501 -13.23 38.75 45.65
N PRO A 502 -13.62 39.89 45.02
CA PRO A 502 -12.80 40.58 44.05
C PRO A 502 -11.81 41.53 44.72
N ASN A 503 -10.58 41.59 44.22
CA ASN A 503 -9.63 42.65 44.58
C ASN A 503 -9.06 43.33 43.34
N SER A 504 -9.41 44.60 43.25
CA SER A 504 -8.93 45.63 42.34
C SER A 504 -7.43 45.89 42.48
N TYR A 505 -6.67 45.99 41.39
CA TYR A 505 -5.55 46.94 41.29
C TYR A 505 -5.30 47.41 39.85
N ARG A 506 -5.10 48.73 39.76
CA ARG A 506 -4.90 49.62 38.61
C ARG A 506 -3.77 49.19 37.66
N ARG A 507 -4.00 49.41 36.36
CA ARG A 507 -2.96 49.67 35.35
C ARG A 507 -2.48 51.12 35.44
N LEU A 508 -1.18 51.33 35.27
CA LEU A 508 -0.60 52.54 34.69
C LEU A 508 0.46 52.14 33.64
N PRO A 509 0.68 52.99 32.61
CA PRO A 509 1.37 52.62 31.37
C PRO A 509 2.85 53.00 31.39
N THR A 510 3.66 52.35 30.54
CA THR A 510 4.97 52.85 30.16
C THR A 510 5.21 52.61 28.67
N GLU A 511 5.21 53.71 27.92
CA GLU A 511 5.98 53.86 26.67
C GLU A 511 7.46 54.00 27.02
N LYS A 512 8.32 53.35 26.23
CA LYS A 512 9.43 53.97 25.50
C LYS A 512 9.98 53.01 24.44
#